data_AF-A0A3P8U4A3-F1
#
_entry.id   AF-A0A3P8U4A3-F1
#
_cell.length_a   1.000
_cell.length_b   1.000
_cell.length_c   1.000
_cell.angle_alpha   90.00
_cell.angle_beta   90.00
_cell.angle_gamma   90.00
#
_symmetry.space_group_name_H-M   'P 1'
#
loop_
_entity.id
_entity.type
_entity.pdbx_description
1 polymer ?
#
loop_
_entity_poly.entity_id
_entity_poly.type
_entity_poly.pdbx_seq_one_letter_code
_entity_poly.pdbx_strand_id
1 'polypeptide(L)'
;IYLSIIISFPHNRHEKSLGLLTMKFVSLLQEAKDGVLDLKVAADSLAVKQKRRIYDITNVLEGVGLIEKKNKNIIQWRGENRGSQTQEVLEQVEVLKAQISELEAQEKELDDQKAWLEENIKHFIHDPITSKYPF
;
A
#
# COMPACT_ATOMS: atom_id res chain seq x y z
N ILE A 1 30.19 -6.17 -54.03
CA ILE A 1 29.05 -7.11 -53.96
C ILE A 1 29.20 -8.14 -52.81
N TYR A 2 30.41 -8.41 -52.29
CA TYR A 2 30.64 -9.41 -51.23
C TYR A 2 30.87 -8.84 -49.81
N LEU A 3 30.24 -7.72 -49.43
CA LEU A 3 30.42 -7.16 -48.07
C LEU A 3 29.10 -6.70 -47.42
N SER A 4 27.98 -7.32 -47.79
CA SER A 4 26.65 -6.88 -47.33
C SER A 4 25.80 -7.96 -46.66
N ILE A 5 26.28 -9.20 -46.46
CA ILE A 5 25.38 -10.34 -46.18
C ILE A 5 25.53 -11.02 -44.79
N ILE A 6 26.59 -10.82 -43.99
CA ILE A 6 26.75 -11.62 -42.75
C ILE A 6 27.09 -10.78 -41.51
N ILE A 7 26.32 -9.71 -41.29
CA ILE A 7 26.07 -9.22 -39.92
C ILE A 7 24.56 -9.15 -39.74
N SER A 8 23.88 -10.27 -40.00
CA SER A 8 22.62 -10.54 -39.33
C SER A 8 22.97 -10.66 -37.85
N PHE A 9 22.90 -9.53 -37.13
CA PHE A 9 22.87 -9.52 -35.67
C PHE A 9 22.00 -10.70 -35.25
N PRO A 10 22.50 -11.66 -34.45
CA PRO A 10 21.67 -12.77 -34.02
C PRO A 10 20.44 -12.15 -33.38
N HIS A 11 19.27 -12.31 -34.00
CA HIS A 11 18.02 -11.73 -33.54
C HIS A 11 17.87 -12.15 -32.09
N ASN A 12 18.15 -11.24 -31.16
CA ASN A 12 18.51 -11.59 -29.80
C ASN A 12 17.32 -12.28 -29.14
N ARG A 13 17.42 -13.61 -28.95
CA ARG A 13 16.32 -14.45 -28.45
C ARG A 13 15.78 -13.95 -27.11
N HIS A 14 16.61 -13.21 -26.35
CA HIS A 14 16.27 -12.62 -25.06
C HIS A 14 15.18 -11.53 -25.15
N GLU A 15 15.12 -10.76 -26.24
CA GLU A 15 14.14 -9.67 -26.42
C GLU A 15 12.69 -10.16 -26.52
N LYS A 16 12.51 -11.46 -26.81
CA LYS A 16 11.18 -12.11 -26.93
C LYS A 16 10.96 -13.16 -25.84
N SER A 17 11.81 -13.18 -24.81
CA SER A 17 11.71 -14.15 -23.73
C SER A 17 10.44 -13.93 -22.92
N LEU A 18 9.86 -15.03 -22.40
CA LEU A 18 8.72 -14.94 -21.51
C LEU A 18 9.07 -14.14 -20.25
N GLY A 19 10.29 -14.27 -19.73
CA GLY A 19 10.76 -13.52 -18.56
C GLY A 19 10.70 -12.00 -18.75
N LEU A 20 11.14 -11.49 -19.92
CA LEU A 20 11.06 -10.06 -20.22
C LEU A 20 9.60 -9.58 -20.35
N LEU A 21 8.74 -10.39 -20.97
CA LEU A 21 7.31 -10.10 -21.05
C LEU A 21 6.65 -10.08 -19.66
N THR A 22 7.02 -11.03 -18.79
CA THR A 22 6.54 -11.08 -17.41
C THR A 22 6.95 -9.84 -16.64
N MET A 23 8.22 -9.41 -16.73
CA MET A 23 8.67 -8.19 -16.03
C MET A 23 7.89 -6.96 -16.47
N LYS A 24 7.74 -6.75 -17.78
CA LYS A 24 6.94 -5.63 -18.32
C LYS A 24 5.46 -5.72 -17.91
N PHE A 25 4.89 -6.93 -17.92
CA PHE A 25 3.49 -7.15 -17.51
C PHE A 25 3.29 -6.81 -16.04
N VAL A 26 4.22 -7.20 -15.16
CA VAL A 26 4.18 -6.88 -13.72
C VAL A 26 4.33 -5.38 -13.49
N SER A 27 5.21 -4.68 -14.22
CA SER A 27 5.32 -3.23 -14.14
C SER A 27 3.99 -2.53 -14.49
N LEU A 28 3.36 -2.92 -15.61
CA LEU A 28 2.04 -2.39 -15.99
C LEU A 28 0.97 -2.66 -14.92
N LEU A 29 1.02 -3.82 -14.27
CA LEU A 29 0.08 -4.21 -13.24
C LEU A 29 0.28 -3.45 -11.92
N GLN A 30 1.52 -3.07 -11.59
CA GLN A 30 1.86 -2.24 -10.43
C GLN A 30 1.55 -0.76 -10.66
N GLU A 31 1.69 -0.28 -11.89
CA GLU A 31 1.35 1.09 -12.31
C GLU A 31 -0.16 1.28 -12.50
N ALA A 32 -0.91 0.18 -12.66
CA ALA A 32 -2.35 0.23 -12.82
C ALA A 32 -3.05 0.76 -11.56
N LYS A 33 -3.88 1.79 -11.75
CA LYS A 33 -4.70 2.36 -10.69
C LYS A 33 -5.60 1.28 -10.08
N ASP A 34 -5.68 1.25 -8.75
CA ASP A 34 -6.45 0.26 -7.96
C ASP A 34 -6.01 -1.20 -8.18
N GLY A 35 -4.84 -1.41 -8.81
CA GLY A 35 -4.34 -2.74 -9.18
C GLY A 35 -5.18 -3.42 -10.25
N VAL A 36 -5.97 -2.69 -11.04
CA VAL A 36 -6.87 -3.25 -12.07
C VAL A 36 -6.28 -3.05 -13.45
N LEU A 37 -5.98 -4.15 -14.16
CA LEU A 37 -5.34 -4.11 -15.48
C LEU A 37 -6.24 -4.68 -16.57
N ASP A 38 -6.39 -3.94 -17.67
CA ASP A 38 -7.01 -4.43 -18.92
C ASP A 38 -5.98 -5.19 -19.77
N LEU A 39 -6.24 -6.47 -20.00
CA LEU A 39 -5.39 -7.38 -20.76
C LEU A 39 -5.23 -6.96 -22.23
N LYS A 40 -6.20 -6.25 -22.83
CA LYS A 40 -6.07 -5.71 -24.19
C LYS A 40 -5.03 -4.60 -24.22
N VAL A 41 -5.13 -3.65 -23.29
CA VAL A 41 -4.17 -2.55 -23.15
C VAL A 41 -2.78 -3.09 -22.85
N ALA A 42 -2.68 -4.07 -21.93
CA ALA A 42 -1.42 -4.73 -21.64
C ALA A 42 -0.84 -5.41 -22.88
N ALA A 43 -1.65 -6.15 -23.65
CA ALA A 43 -1.21 -6.83 -24.86
C ALA A 43 -0.66 -5.86 -25.93
N ASP A 44 -1.29 -4.69 -26.08
CA ASP A 44 -0.85 -3.64 -26.99
C ASP A 44 0.47 -3.01 -26.51
N SER A 45 0.59 -2.68 -25.22
CA SER A 45 1.80 -2.11 -24.60
C SER A 45 2.99 -3.08 -24.59
N LEU A 46 2.73 -4.37 -24.44
CA LEU A 46 3.75 -5.41 -24.48
C LEU A 46 4.24 -5.71 -25.92
N ALA A 47 3.66 -5.06 -26.94
CA ALA A 47 3.97 -5.22 -28.37
C ALA A 47 4.00 -6.71 -28.80
N VAL A 48 3.19 -7.54 -28.14
CA VAL A 48 3.25 -8.98 -28.32
C VAL A 48 2.50 -9.31 -29.60
N LYS A 49 3.23 -9.58 -30.69
CA LYS A 49 2.66 -10.19 -31.90
C LYS A 49 1.95 -11.54 -31.63
N GLN A 50 2.10 -12.10 -30.42
CA GLN A 50 1.57 -13.39 -29.99
C GLN A 50 0.71 -13.26 -28.72
N LYS A 51 -0.60 -13.12 -28.89
CA LYS A 51 -1.61 -13.12 -27.79
C LYS A 51 -1.51 -14.33 -26.86
N ARG A 52 -0.83 -15.41 -27.27
CA ARG A 52 -0.62 -16.61 -26.46
C ARG A 52 0.19 -16.36 -25.18
N ARG A 53 1.15 -15.41 -25.17
CA ARG A 53 2.06 -15.21 -24.03
C ARG A 53 1.39 -14.57 -22.81
N ILE A 54 0.34 -13.79 -23.03
CA ILE A 54 -0.47 -13.22 -21.93
C ILE A 54 -1.05 -14.33 -21.07
N TYR A 55 -1.59 -15.39 -21.68
CA TYR A 55 -2.14 -16.53 -20.93
C TYR A 55 -1.07 -17.30 -20.16
N ASP A 56 0.13 -17.43 -20.71
CA ASP A 56 1.23 -18.08 -19.97
C ASP A 56 1.52 -17.33 -18.67
N ILE A 57 1.55 -15.99 -18.73
CA ILE A 57 1.80 -15.13 -17.58
C ILE A 57 0.61 -15.16 -16.61
N THR A 58 -0.61 -14.93 -17.10
CA THR A 58 -1.80 -14.85 -16.25
C THR A 58 -2.09 -16.18 -15.57
N ASN A 59 -1.94 -17.32 -16.24
CA ASN A 59 -2.24 -18.62 -15.64
C ASN A 59 -1.26 -18.95 -14.50
N VAL A 60 0.01 -18.57 -14.62
CA VAL A 60 1.00 -18.76 -13.55
C VAL A 60 0.70 -17.81 -12.39
N LEU A 61 0.46 -16.52 -12.66
CA LEU A 61 0.15 -15.55 -11.60
C LEU A 61 -1.17 -15.87 -10.88
N GLU A 62 -2.18 -16.37 -11.61
CA GLU A 62 -3.46 -16.83 -11.05
C GLU A 62 -3.27 -18.11 -10.25
N GLY A 63 -2.47 -19.07 -10.77
CA GLY A 63 -2.16 -20.32 -10.07
C GLY A 63 -1.38 -20.11 -8.76
N VAL A 64 -0.55 -19.06 -8.69
CA VAL A 64 0.12 -18.64 -7.45
C VAL A 64 -0.79 -17.78 -6.56
N GLY A 65 -1.88 -17.24 -7.09
CA GLY A 65 -2.83 -16.40 -6.36
C GLY A 65 -2.44 -14.92 -6.25
N LEU A 66 -1.49 -14.44 -7.07
CA LEU A 66 -1.08 -13.03 -7.12
C LEU A 66 -2.05 -12.15 -7.90
N ILE A 67 -2.87 -12.74 -8.76
CA ILE A 67 -3.92 -12.06 -9.50
C ILE A 67 -5.24 -12.82 -9.40
N GLU A 68 -6.33 -12.09 -9.60
CA GLU A 68 -7.65 -12.66 -9.82
C GLU A 68 -8.28 -12.15 -11.11
N LYS A 69 -9.20 -12.94 -11.67
CA LYS A 69 -9.95 -12.55 -12.85
C LYS A 69 -11.25 -11.87 -12.44
N LYS A 70 -11.42 -10.59 -12.77
CA LYS A 70 -12.68 -9.87 -12.59
C LYS A 70 -13.66 -10.17 -13.73
N ASN A 71 -13.15 -10.16 -14.96
CA ASN A 71 -13.92 -10.52 -16.15
C ASN A 71 -12.99 -11.02 -17.27
N LYS A 72 -13.51 -11.25 -18.48
CA LYS A 72 -12.74 -11.82 -19.60
C LYS A 72 -11.45 -11.05 -19.93
N ASN A 73 -11.46 -9.72 -19.81
CA ASN A 73 -10.32 -8.87 -20.18
C ASN A 73 -9.74 -8.08 -18.99
N ILE A 74 -10.33 -8.16 -17.81
CA ILE A 74 -9.90 -7.42 -16.62
C ILE A 74 -9.40 -8.39 -15.56
N ILE A 75 -8.18 -8.13 -15.08
CA ILE A 75 -7.58 -8.82 -13.92
C ILE A 75 -7.32 -7.81 -12.80
N GLN A 76 -7.32 -8.28 -11.56
CA GLN A 76 -6.95 -7.49 -10.40
C GLN A 76 -5.73 -8.09 -9.70
N TRP A 77 -4.77 -7.23 -9.37
CA TRP A 77 -3.61 -7.53 -8.54
C TRP A 77 -4.05 -7.78 -7.10
N ARG A 78 -3.70 -8.95 -6.57
CA ARG A 78 -3.90 -9.31 -5.16
C ARG A 78 -2.62 -9.18 -4.32
N GLY A 79 -1.46 -9.05 -4.96
CA GLY A 79 -0.21 -8.81 -4.23
C GLY A 79 -0.24 -7.45 -3.53
N GLU A 80 0.62 -7.27 -2.51
CA GLU A 80 0.79 -5.97 -1.85
C GLU A 80 1.04 -4.89 -2.91
N ASN A 81 0.08 -3.96 -3.02
CA ASN A 81 0.12 -2.88 -3.98
C ASN A 81 1.03 -1.79 -3.41
N ARG A 82 2.34 -1.97 -3.61
CA ARG A 82 3.36 -1.02 -3.12
C ARG A 82 3.17 0.40 -3.69
N GLY A 83 2.51 0.53 -4.85
CA GLY A 83 2.37 1.80 -5.58
C GLY A 83 1.15 2.63 -5.19
N SER A 84 0.01 2.01 -4.89
CA SER A 84 -1.23 2.73 -4.60
C SER A 84 -1.49 2.92 -3.11
N GLN A 85 -1.01 2.02 -2.25
CA GLN A 85 -1.32 2.08 -0.82
C GLN A 85 -0.42 3.04 -0.06
N THR A 86 0.79 3.33 -0.56
CA THR A 86 1.77 4.10 0.22
C THR A 86 1.28 5.51 0.51
N GLN A 87 0.78 6.27 -0.46
CA GLN A 87 0.50 7.69 -0.21
C GLN A 87 -0.72 7.92 0.68
N GLU A 88 -1.83 7.23 0.40
CA GLU A 88 -3.05 7.33 1.22
C GLU A 88 -2.85 6.74 2.62
N VAL A 89 -2.13 5.62 2.75
CA VAL A 89 -1.80 5.06 4.07
C VAL A 89 -0.81 5.95 4.82
N LEU A 90 0.15 6.57 4.15
CA LEU A 90 1.08 7.51 4.80
C LEU A 90 0.35 8.75 5.31
N GLU A 91 -0.57 9.32 4.52
CA GLU A 91 -1.43 10.43 4.98
C GLU A 91 -2.30 10.02 6.17
N GLN A 92 -2.93 8.84 6.11
CA GLN A 92 -3.71 8.32 7.25
C GLN A 92 -2.84 8.09 8.49
N VAL A 93 -1.61 7.61 8.32
CA VAL A 93 -0.66 7.42 9.42
C VAL A 93 -0.26 8.75 10.05
N GLU A 94 -0.06 9.81 9.26
CA GLU A 94 0.22 11.15 9.78
C GLU A 94 -0.95 11.71 10.58
N VAL A 95 -2.19 11.57 10.07
CA VAL A 95 -3.40 11.99 10.78
C VAL A 95 -3.57 11.23 12.09
N LEU A 96 -3.42 9.90 12.07
CA LEU A 96 -3.55 9.08 13.27
C LEU A 96 -2.48 9.42 14.32
N LYS A 97 -1.24 9.70 13.90
CA LYS A 97 -0.18 10.16 14.80
C LYS A 97 -0.51 11.49 15.47
N ALA A 98 -1.07 12.45 14.71
CA ALA A 98 -1.51 13.72 15.27
C ALA A 98 -2.64 13.52 16.30
N GLN A 99 -3.60 12.65 16.00
CA GLN A 99 -4.69 12.32 16.93
C GLN A 99 -4.19 11.67 18.22
N ILE A 100 -3.22 10.74 18.13
CA ILE A 100 -2.61 10.13 19.31
C ILE A 100 -1.94 11.21 20.18
N SER A 101 -1.15 12.10 19.57
CA SER A 101 -0.47 13.16 20.32
C SER A 101 -1.45 14.13 21.01
N GLU A 102 -2.59 14.42 20.38
CA GLU A 102 -3.63 15.26 20.98
C GLU A 102 -4.30 14.55 22.16
N LEU A 103 -4.64 13.27 22.01
CA LEU A 103 -5.25 12.47 23.08
C LEU A 103 -4.30 12.31 24.28
N GLU A 104 -3.01 12.10 24.04
CA GLU A 104 -1.99 12.03 25.10
C GLU A 104 -1.89 13.36 25.87
N ALA A 105 -2.01 14.51 25.18
CA ALA A 105 -2.01 15.81 25.84
C ALA A 105 -3.26 16.01 26.70
N GLN A 106 -4.42 15.58 26.21
CA GLN A 106 -5.69 15.66 26.96
C GLN A 106 -5.69 14.73 28.18
N GLU A 107 -5.17 13.51 28.05
CA GLU A 107 -5.03 12.58 29.17
C GLU A 107 -4.14 13.17 30.26
N LYS A 108 -3.01 13.77 29.88
CA LYS A 108 -2.10 14.42 30.83
C LYS A 108 -2.76 15.58 31.58
N GLU A 109 -3.52 16.43 30.88
CA GLU A 109 -4.23 17.54 31.51
C GLU A 109 -5.28 17.04 32.52
N LEU A 110 -5.99 15.96 32.20
CA LEU A 110 -6.95 15.33 33.12
C LEU A 110 -6.25 14.75 34.35
N ASP A 111 -5.09 14.13 34.18
CA ASP A 111 -4.28 13.61 35.30
C ASP A 111 -3.77 14.75 36.21
N ASP A 112 -3.33 15.86 35.63
CA ASP A 112 -2.89 17.04 36.38
C ASP A 112 -4.05 17.66 37.18
N GLN A 113 -5.24 17.78 36.58
CA GLN A 113 -6.45 18.26 37.26
C GLN A 113 -6.88 17.33 38.40
N LYS A 114 -6.81 16.02 38.18
CA LYS A 114 -7.13 15.02 39.21
C LYS A 114 -6.17 15.13 40.39
N ALA A 115 -4.86 15.20 40.13
CA ALA A 115 -3.85 15.35 41.17
C ALA A 115 -4.07 16.62 42.00
N TRP A 116 -4.38 17.75 41.34
CA TRP A 116 -4.68 19.01 42.00
C TRP A 116 -5.91 18.94 42.92
N LEU A 117 -6.99 18.30 42.46
CA LEU A 117 -8.19 18.10 43.27
C LEU A 117 -7.92 17.20 44.49
N GLU A 118 -7.18 16.12 44.31
CA GLU A 118 -6.80 15.21 45.39
C GLU A 118 -5.96 15.93 46.47
N GLU A 119 -5.02 16.79 46.07
CA GLU A 119 -4.21 17.59 46.98
C GLU A 119 -5.05 18.62 47.74
N ASN A 120 -5.96 19.32 47.06
CA ASN A 120 -6.86 20.27 47.70
C ASN A 120 -7.77 19.60 48.73
N ILE A 121 -8.40 18.48 48.37
CA ILE A 121 -9.25 17.72 49.29
C ILE A 121 -8.46 17.33 50.54
N LYS A 122 -7.23 16.86 50.37
CA LYS A 122 -6.34 16.53 51.49
C LYS A 122 -6.07 17.76 52.37
N HIS A 123 -5.77 18.91 51.79
CA HIS A 123 -5.55 20.15 52.56
C HIS A 123 -6.81 20.61 53.31
N PHE A 124 -8.00 20.57 52.69
CA PHE A 124 -9.26 20.92 53.35
C PHE A 124 -9.66 19.97 54.50
N ILE A 125 -9.30 18.69 54.40
CA ILE A 125 -9.56 17.71 55.47
C ILE A 125 -8.61 17.91 56.66
N HIS A 126 -7.39 18.40 56.43
CA HIS A 126 -6.40 18.65 57.48
C HIS A 126 -6.49 20.03 58.13
N ASP A 127 -7.40 20.91 57.68
CA ASP A 127 -7.59 22.24 58.24
C ASP A 127 -8.39 22.15 59.58
N PRO A 128 -7.84 22.60 60.74
CA PRO A 128 -8.47 22.41 62.05
C PRO A 128 -9.75 23.25 62.28
N ILE A 129 -10.17 24.07 61.31
CA ILE A 129 -11.34 24.95 61.42
C ILE A 129 -12.64 24.20 61.05
N THR A 130 -12.60 23.22 60.15
CA THR A 130 -13.77 22.41 59.75
C THR A 130 -14.17 21.36 60.80
N SER A 131 -13.30 21.09 61.77
CA SER A 131 -13.58 20.21 62.92
C SER A 131 -14.37 20.89 64.05
N LYS A 132 -14.63 22.21 63.96
CA LYS A 132 -15.24 22.98 65.06
C LYS A 132 -16.76 23.13 65.03
N TYR A 133 -17.45 22.53 64.06
CA TYR A 133 -18.93 22.53 64.04
C TYR A 133 -19.49 21.11 63.93
N PRO A 134 -19.63 20.38 65.06
CA PRO A 134 -20.71 19.42 65.19
C PRO A 134 -22.03 20.20 65.34
N PHE A 135 -23.09 19.67 64.74
CA PHE A 135 -24.48 20.17 64.72
C PHE A 135 -24.94 20.90 66.00
#